data_AF-A0A847XKL8-F1
#
_entry.id   AF-A0A847XKL8-F1
#
_cell.length_a   1.000
_cell.length_b   1.000
_cell.length_c   1.000
_cell.angle_alpha   90.00
_cell.angle_beta   90.00
_cell.angle_gamma   90.00
#
_symmetry.space_group_name_H-M   'P 1'
#
loop_
_entity.id
_entity.type
_entity.pdbx_description
1 polymer ?
#
loop_
_entity_poly.entity_id
_entity_poly.type
_entity_poly.pdbx_seq_one_letter_code
_entity_poly.pdbx_strand_id
1 'polypeptide(L)'
;MSLSFGGIVFEIIDKFSPDIAKYGGSSLKSSMSGILIASPIFYFSMNAIYSSLKTGELNKDSEVRKWLVYFILFISSVVVIGALMGILNTFLDGALTINFIFKALTVLFIACLIFGFYFYDIKRQEFTDFKVNKVFFLVSLIFVLSGLIASFFIVESPTEARNRKIDDMILQDFNNIDYALQEYYNKNEELPETLNNLKDSIRYFSLNFVNPVNNEEYVYEIVGEKKYRLCTYFSSSNILKERKSYLDERWEHSQGYNCIEINIYYE
;
A
#
# COMPACT_ATOMS: atom_id res chain seq x y z
N MET A 1 -16.24 -0.49 4.96
CA MET A 1 -16.50 0.28 3.73
C MET A 1 -15.97 1.71 3.82
N SER A 2 -16.49 2.56 4.72
CA SER A 2 -15.98 3.94 4.90
C SER A 2 -14.50 4.01 5.29
N LEU A 3 -14.08 3.21 6.27
CA LEU A 3 -12.68 3.09 6.71
C LEU A 3 -11.76 2.64 5.57
N SER A 4 -12.21 1.64 4.82
CA SER A 4 -11.49 1.06 3.69
C SER A 4 -11.38 2.05 2.51
N PHE A 5 -12.40 2.86 2.24
CA PHE A 5 -12.35 3.93 1.25
C PHE A 5 -11.42 5.06 1.68
N GLY A 6 -11.47 5.46 2.95
CA GLY A 6 -10.54 6.44 3.52
C GLY A 6 -9.08 6.00 3.35
N GLY A 7 -8.80 4.71 3.56
CA GLY A 7 -7.47 4.13 3.33
C GLY A 7 -6.98 4.28 1.88
N ILE A 8 -7.85 4.02 0.89
CA ILE A 8 -7.50 4.22 -0.53
C ILE A 8 -7.14 5.69 -0.78
N VAL A 9 -8.02 6.62 -0.39
CA VAL A 9 -7.79 8.06 -0.62
C VAL A 9 -6.49 8.53 0.06
N PHE A 10 -6.16 8.00 1.23
CA PHE A 10 -4.93 8.35 1.93
C PHE A 10 -3.68 7.97 1.14
N GLU A 11 -3.69 6.83 0.46
CA GLU A 11 -2.57 6.43 -0.39
C GLU A 11 -2.52 7.17 -1.73
N ILE A 12 -3.67 7.57 -2.28
CA ILE A 12 -3.70 8.51 -3.42
C ILE A 12 -2.99 9.81 -3.04
N ILE A 13 -3.31 10.33 -1.85
CA ILE A 13 -2.72 11.57 -1.33
C ILE A 13 -1.21 11.40 -1.11
N ASP A 14 -0.78 10.30 -0.48
CA ASP A 14 0.65 10.04 -0.23
C ASP A 14 1.48 9.84 -1.50
N LYS A 15 0.86 9.39 -2.60
CA LYS A 15 1.53 9.28 -3.90
C LYS A 15 1.74 10.65 -4.54
N PHE A 16 0.76 11.55 -4.44
CA PHE A 16 0.84 12.85 -5.11
C PHE A 16 1.74 13.85 -4.38
N SER A 17 1.98 13.67 -3.08
CA SER A 17 3.00 14.42 -2.34
C SER A 17 3.67 13.50 -1.31
N PRO A 18 4.85 12.94 -1.60
CA PRO A 18 5.51 12.03 -0.67
C PRO A 18 6.04 12.77 0.56
N ASP A 19 5.52 12.44 1.74
CA ASP A 19 6.06 12.93 3.01
C ASP A 19 7.30 12.10 3.41
N ILE A 20 8.39 12.79 3.78
CA ILE A 20 9.74 12.21 3.97
C ILE A 20 9.80 11.30 5.21
N ALA A 21 8.83 11.45 6.15
CA ALA A 21 8.91 10.87 7.48
C ALA A 21 8.21 9.52 7.70
N LYS A 22 7.54 8.92 6.68
CA LYS A 22 6.83 7.63 6.87
C LYS A 22 7.15 6.59 5.80
N TYR A 23 7.86 5.55 6.23
CA TYR A 23 8.06 4.27 5.54
C TYR A 23 6.89 3.32 5.86
N GLY A 24 6.14 2.86 4.85
CA GLY A 24 5.12 1.82 5.04
C GLY A 24 4.08 1.71 3.93
N GLY A 25 4.44 1.08 2.81
CA GLY A 25 3.55 0.82 1.66
C GLY A 25 2.77 -0.49 1.77
N SER A 26 1.95 -0.68 2.82
CA SER A 26 1.17 -1.91 3.02
C SER A 26 -0.34 -1.71 3.22
N SER A 27 -0.85 -0.47 3.19
CA SER A 27 -2.23 -0.14 3.60
C SER A 27 -3.29 -0.32 2.48
N LEU A 28 -2.88 -0.27 1.21
CA LEU A 28 -3.74 -0.26 0.02
C LEU A 28 -4.44 -1.59 -0.19
N LYS A 29 -3.69 -2.68 -0.01
CA LYS A 29 -4.17 -4.05 -0.22
C LYS A 29 -5.26 -4.42 0.80
N SER A 30 -5.08 -4.02 2.06
CA SER A 30 -6.07 -4.23 3.13
C SER A 30 -7.33 -3.38 2.89
N SER A 31 -7.14 -2.13 2.47
CA SER A 31 -8.21 -1.18 2.15
C SER A 31 -9.04 -1.63 0.94
N MET A 32 -8.42 -2.09 -0.15
CA MET A 32 -9.11 -2.64 -1.31
C MET A 32 -9.90 -3.92 -0.97
N SER A 33 -9.29 -4.83 -0.21
CA SER A 33 -9.94 -6.07 0.24
C SER A 33 -11.17 -5.78 1.11
N GLY A 34 -11.06 -4.81 2.01
CA GLY A 34 -12.15 -4.39 2.89
C GLY A 34 -13.35 -3.81 2.13
N ILE A 35 -13.16 -3.03 1.07
CA ILE A 35 -14.29 -2.52 0.25
C ILE A 35 -14.95 -3.65 -0.51
N LEU A 36 -14.16 -4.49 -1.20
CA LEU A 36 -14.68 -5.57 -2.04
C LEU A 36 -15.51 -6.58 -1.25
N ILE A 37 -15.14 -6.86 0.00
CA ILE A 37 -15.86 -7.81 0.86
C ILE A 37 -16.99 -7.14 1.64
N ALA A 38 -16.75 -5.96 2.24
CA ALA A 38 -17.77 -5.33 3.08
C ALA A 38 -18.94 -4.75 2.26
N SER A 39 -18.70 -4.30 1.02
CA SER A 39 -19.74 -3.70 0.17
C SER A 39 -20.87 -4.69 -0.19
N PRO A 40 -20.61 -5.91 -0.71
CA PRO A 40 -21.68 -6.88 -0.99
C PRO A 40 -22.36 -7.38 0.29
N ILE A 41 -21.63 -7.56 1.40
CA ILE A 41 -22.20 -7.97 2.69
C ILE A 41 -23.18 -6.92 3.21
N PHE A 42 -22.77 -5.64 3.19
CA PHE A 42 -23.63 -4.53 3.58
C PHE A 42 -24.89 -4.50 2.70
N TYR A 43 -24.73 -4.63 1.38
CA TYR A 43 -25.87 -4.65 0.47
C TYR A 43 -26.84 -5.80 0.76
N PHE A 44 -26.32 -7.02 0.97
CA PHE A 44 -27.15 -8.20 1.25
C PHE A 44 -27.91 -8.05 2.57
N SER A 45 -27.23 -7.56 3.62
CA SER A 45 -27.86 -7.28 4.91
C SER A 45 -28.95 -6.21 4.80
N MET A 46 -28.69 -5.14 4.05
CA MET A 46 -29.64 -4.05 3.87
C MET A 46 -30.87 -4.51 3.09
N ASN A 47 -30.68 -5.33 2.06
CA ASN A 47 -31.77 -5.88 1.26
C ASN A 47 -32.61 -6.88 2.06
N ALA A 48 -31.98 -7.70 2.91
CA ALA A 48 -32.68 -8.60 3.84
C ALA A 48 -33.54 -7.81 4.84
N ILE A 49 -32.98 -6.76 5.44
CA ILE A 49 -33.71 -5.87 6.36
C ILE A 49 -34.88 -5.18 5.64
N TYR A 50 -34.67 -4.68 4.42
CA TYR A 50 -35.73 -4.04 3.63
C TYR A 50 -36.84 -5.01 3.21
N SER A 51 -36.48 -6.26 2.91
CA SER A 51 -37.43 -7.33 2.61
C SER A 51 -38.28 -7.66 3.83
N SER A 52 -37.67 -7.81 5.01
CA SER A 52 -38.37 -8.08 6.28
C SER A 52 -39.23 -6.91 6.78
N LEU A 53 -38.88 -5.68 6.41
CA LEU A 53 -39.72 -4.49 6.65
C LEU A 53 -40.93 -4.45 5.70
N LYS A 54 -40.78 -4.93 4.46
CA LYS A 54 -41.88 -5.00 3.47
C LYS A 54 -42.90 -6.08 3.80
N THR A 55 -42.47 -7.19 4.39
CA THR A 55 -43.37 -8.29 4.80
C THR A 55 -44.13 -8.00 6.10
N GLY A 56 -43.82 -6.88 6.79
CA GLY A 56 -44.53 -6.45 8.00
C GLY A 56 -44.10 -7.18 9.28
N GLU A 57 -43.06 -8.02 9.23
CA GLU A 57 -42.53 -8.76 10.38
C GLU A 57 -41.68 -7.85 11.32
N LEU A 58 -41.11 -6.76 10.79
CA LEU A 58 -40.47 -5.72 11.58
C LEU A 58 -41.34 -4.47 11.69
N ASN A 59 -41.70 -4.09 12.92
CA ASN A 59 -42.38 -2.84 13.20
C ASN A 59 -41.50 -1.63 12.83
N LYS A 60 -42.07 -0.65 12.11
CA LYS A 60 -41.40 0.60 11.66
C LYS A 60 -40.74 1.38 12.80
N ASP A 61 -41.23 1.19 14.02
CA ASP A 61 -40.80 1.85 15.27
C ASP A 61 -39.85 1.02 16.13
N SER A 62 -39.25 -0.06 15.61
CA SER A 62 -38.31 -0.89 16.37
C SER A 62 -37.24 -0.04 17.07
N GLU A 63 -37.20 -0.12 18.40
CA GLU A 63 -36.23 0.59 19.24
C GLU A 63 -34.78 0.28 18.85
N VAL A 64 -34.56 -0.92 18.29
CA VAL A 64 -33.28 -1.38 17.75
C VAL A 64 -32.79 -0.50 16.60
N ARG A 65 -33.68 -0.04 15.71
CA ARG A 65 -33.31 0.88 14.61
C ARG A 65 -32.94 2.25 15.17
N LYS A 66 -33.72 2.80 16.10
CA LYS A 66 -33.42 4.10 16.73
C LYS A 66 -32.05 4.02 17.41
N TRP A 67 -31.80 2.98 18.20
CA TRP A 67 -30.51 2.75 18.86
C TRP A 67 -29.35 2.65 17.87
N LEU A 68 -29.48 1.88 16.78
CA LEU A 68 -28.45 1.77 15.74
C LEU A 68 -28.15 3.11 15.06
N VAL A 69 -29.18 3.91 14.74
CA VAL A 69 -28.99 5.22 14.10
C VAL A 69 -28.31 6.20 15.06
N TYR A 70 -28.74 6.27 16.33
CA TYR A 70 -28.08 7.09 17.34
C TYR A 70 -26.62 6.67 17.57
N PHE A 71 -26.34 5.37 17.57
CA PHE A 71 -24.99 4.84 17.70
C PHE A 71 -24.09 5.27 16.52
N ILE A 72 -24.58 5.19 15.28
CA ILE A 72 -23.83 5.63 14.10
C ILE A 72 -23.56 7.15 14.12
N LEU A 73 -24.55 7.95 14.54
CA LEU A 73 -24.39 9.40 14.69
C LEU A 73 -23.35 9.73 15.77
N PHE A 74 -23.37 9.01 16.89
CA PHE A 74 -22.40 9.19 17.96
C PHE A 74 -20.97 8.90 17.46
N ILE A 75 -20.74 7.74 16.83
CA ILE A 75 -19.43 7.39 16.27
C ILE A 75 -18.98 8.42 15.22
N SER A 76 -19.88 8.85 14.33
CA SER A 76 -19.55 9.86 13.31
C SER A 76 -19.12 11.18 13.95
N SER A 77 -19.78 11.60 15.03
CA SER A 77 -19.41 12.83 15.75
C SER A 77 -18.03 12.73 16.40
N VAL A 78 -17.70 11.59 17.02
CA VAL A 78 -16.38 11.34 17.63
C VAL A 78 -15.29 11.37 16.56
N VAL A 79 -15.54 10.78 15.38
CA VAL A 79 -14.60 10.81 14.26
C VAL A 79 -14.35 12.24 13.75
N VAL A 80 -15.40 13.06 13.62
CA VAL A 80 -15.26 14.48 13.22
C VAL A 80 -14.41 15.24 14.24
N ILE A 81 -14.69 15.06 15.53
CA ILE A 81 -13.94 15.72 16.61
C ILE A 81 -12.47 15.28 16.57
N GLY A 82 -12.20 13.97 16.49
CA GLY A 82 -10.84 13.45 16.40
C GLY A 82 -10.07 13.97 15.18
N ALA A 83 -10.74 14.09 14.02
CA ALA A 83 -10.13 14.65 12.81
C ALA A 83 -9.77 16.14 12.99
N LEU A 84 -10.65 16.94 13.59
CA LEU A 84 -10.38 18.35 13.90
C LEU A 84 -9.25 18.50 14.92
N MET A 85 -9.24 17.67 15.96
CA MET A 85 -8.15 17.65 16.95
C MET A 85 -6.81 17.29 16.29
N GLY A 86 -6.79 16.31 15.40
CA GLY A 86 -5.62 15.98 14.61
C GLY A 86 -5.12 17.18 13.81
N ILE A 87 -6.00 17.84 13.05
CA ILE A 87 -5.69 19.06 12.28
C ILE A 87 -5.02 20.11 13.17
N LEU A 88 -5.63 20.41 14.32
CA LEU A 88 -5.13 21.41 15.25
C LEU A 88 -3.79 21.03 15.86
N ASN A 89 -3.60 19.79 16.31
CA ASN A 89 -2.34 19.37 16.92
C ASN A 89 -1.18 19.47 15.94
N THR A 90 -1.34 18.95 14.72
CA THR A 90 -0.29 19.01 13.71
C THR A 90 -0.04 20.43 13.21
N PHE A 91 -1.06 21.30 13.23
CA PHE A 91 -0.90 22.74 13.00
C PHE A 91 -0.04 23.40 14.07
N LEU A 92 -0.34 23.12 15.34
CA LEU A 92 0.37 23.66 16.50
C LEU A 92 1.82 23.14 16.59
N ASP A 93 2.06 21.91 16.15
CA ASP A 93 3.40 21.32 16.05
C ASP A 93 4.23 21.90 14.89
N GLY A 94 3.64 22.74 14.03
CA GLY A 94 4.29 23.30 12.84
C GLY A 94 4.59 22.27 11.74
N ALA A 95 4.13 21.03 11.91
CA ALA A 95 4.35 19.90 11.01
C ALA A 95 3.19 19.68 10.04
N LEU A 96 2.38 20.72 9.78
CA LEU A 96 1.16 20.59 8.99
C LEU A 96 1.49 20.40 7.50
N THR A 97 1.43 19.14 7.06
CA THR A 97 1.67 18.79 5.67
C THR A 97 0.40 18.87 4.83
N ILE A 98 0.55 19.18 3.55
CA ILE A 98 -0.55 19.21 2.58
C ILE A 98 -1.30 17.86 2.57
N ASN A 99 -0.56 16.75 2.69
CA ASN A 99 -1.13 15.41 2.80
C ASN A 99 -2.06 15.26 3.97
N PHE A 100 -1.64 15.75 5.14
CA PHE A 100 -2.43 15.66 6.34
C PHE A 100 -3.76 16.42 6.20
N ILE A 101 -3.75 17.62 5.59
CA ILE A 101 -4.96 18.37 5.29
C ILE A 101 -5.91 17.57 4.40
N PHE A 102 -5.42 17.04 3.27
CA PHE A 102 -6.28 16.30 2.35
C PHE A 102 -6.85 15.02 2.98
N LYS A 103 -6.05 14.32 3.80
CA LYS A 103 -6.49 13.13 4.53
C LYS A 103 -7.57 13.49 5.55
N ALA A 104 -7.34 14.53 6.33
CA ALA A 104 -8.30 14.98 7.33
C ALA A 104 -9.60 15.51 6.70
N LEU A 105 -9.51 16.26 5.60
CA LEU A 105 -10.68 16.71 4.83
C LEU A 105 -11.48 15.53 4.27
N THR A 106 -10.80 14.48 3.80
CA THR A 106 -11.47 13.26 3.32
C THR A 106 -12.28 12.61 4.43
N VAL A 107 -11.70 12.44 5.63
CA VAL A 107 -12.40 11.86 6.78
C VAL A 107 -13.58 12.72 7.19
N LEU A 108 -13.40 14.05 7.25
CA LEU A 108 -14.48 14.98 7.57
C LEU A 108 -15.61 14.92 6.54
N PHE A 109 -15.29 14.86 5.25
CA PHE A 109 -16.28 14.76 4.18
C PHE A 109 -17.12 13.48 4.30
N ILE A 110 -16.46 12.33 4.48
CA ILE A 110 -17.16 11.04 4.65
C ILE A 110 -18.04 11.06 5.91
N ALA A 111 -17.51 11.56 7.04
CA ALA A 111 -18.25 11.62 8.28
C ALA A 111 -19.45 12.58 8.19
N CYS A 112 -19.30 13.73 7.55
CA CYS A 112 -20.39 14.68 7.30
C CYS A 112 -21.47 14.09 6.39
N LEU A 113 -21.10 13.33 5.36
CA LEU A 113 -22.08 12.65 4.50
C LEU A 113 -22.89 11.60 5.26
N ILE A 114 -22.23 10.78 6.08
CA ILE A 114 -22.89 9.76 6.91
C ILE A 114 -23.80 10.45 7.93
N PHE A 115 -23.28 11.43 8.66
CA PHE A 115 -24.02 12.19 9.65
C PHE A 115 -25.24 12.88 9.03
N GLY A 116 -25.05 13.57 7.90
CA GLY A 116 -26.12 14.28 7.20
C GLY A 116 -27.23 13.33 6.71
N PHE A 117 -26.86 12.15 6.19
CA PHE A 117 -27.83 11.14 5.77
C PHE A 117 -28.67 10.63 6.95
N TYR A 118 -28.03 10.18 8.04
CA TYR A 118 -28.76 9.63 9.18
C TYR A 118 -29.54 10.70 9.96
N PHE A 119 -29.03 11.93 10.03
CA PHE A 119 -29.78 13.05 10.60
C PHE A 119 -31.03 13.38 9.79
N TYR A 120 -30.94 13.30 8.46
CA TYR A 120 -32.09 13.45 7.58
C TYR A 120 -33.07 12.28 7.69
N ASP A 121 -32.58 11.04 7.82
CA ASP A 121 -33.40 9.83 8.01
C ASP A 121 -34.19 9.87 9.33
N ILE A 122 -33.63 10.43 10.41
CA ILE A 122 -34.35 10.67 11.68
C ILE A 122 -35.49 11.67 11.49
N LYS A 123 -35.29 12.73 10.69
CA LYS A 123 -36.28 13.79 10.51
C LYS A 123 -37.42 13.43 9.54
N ARG A 124 -37.32 12.30 8.81
CA ARG A 124 -38.37 11.84 7.89
C ARG A 124 -39.52 11.19 8.64
N GLN A 125 -40.71 11.77 8.49
CA GLN A 125 -41.96 11.23 9.06
C GLN A 125 -42.61 10.16 8.15
N GLU A 126 -42.37 10.18 6.84
CA GLU A 126 -42.93 9.21 5.90
C GLU A 126 -41.85 8.51 5.04
N PHE A 127 -41.93 7.18 4.97
CA PHE A 127 -41.00 6.29 4.25
C PHE A 127 -41.43 5.98 2.81
N THR A 128 -42.34 6.77 2.24
CA THR A 128 -42.99 6.51 0.94
C THR A 128 -42.13 6.91 -0.26
N ASP A 129 -41.11 7.76 -0.06
CA ASP A 129 -40.26 8.27 -1.14
C ASP A 129 -39.10 7.32 -1.50
N PHE A 130 -39.42 6.27 -2.26
CA PHE A 130 -38.43 5.34 -2.87
C PHE A 130 -37.36 6.07 -3.69
N LYS A 131 -37.65 7.28 -4.21
CA LYS A 131 -36.72 8.08 -5.02
C LYS A 131 -35.47 8.47 -4.25
N VAL A 132 -35.58 8.86 -2.97
CA VAL A 132 -34.42 9.37 -2.23
C VAL A 132 -33.46 8.25 -1.82
N ASN A 133 -33.98 7.09 -1.44
CA ASN A 133 -33.14 5.92 -1.14
C ASN A 133 -32.43 5.41 -2.40
N LYS A 134 -33.10 5.48 -3.56
CA LYS A 134 -32.51 5.10 -4.85
C LYS A 134 -31.42 6.08 -5.30
N VAL A 135 -31.61 7.39 -5.11
CA VAL A 135 -30.59 8.40 -5.41
C VAL A 135 -29.38 8.23 -4.49
N PHE A 136 -29.57 8.04 -3.19
CA PHE A 136 -28.46 7.80 -2.25
C PHE A 136 -27.70 6.51 -2.57
N PHE A 137 -28.41 5.44 -2.91
CA PHE A 137 -27.79 4.19 -3.34
C PHE A 137 -26.93 4.41 -4.60
N LEU A 138 -27.46 5.13 -5.60
CA LEU A 138 -26.73 5.41 -6.83
C LEU A 138 -25.48 6.28 -6.58
N VAL A 139 -25.61 7.33 -5.76
CA VAL A 139 -24.49 8.21 -5.40
C VAL A 139 -23.42 7.45 -4.62
N SER A 140 -23.81 6.65 -3.61
CA SER A 140 -22.85 5.84 -2.85
C SER A 140 -22.17 4.79 -3.72
N LEU A 141 -22.89 4.15 -4.64
CA LEU A 141 -22.33 3.16 -5.57
C LEU A 141 -21.32 3.82 -6.52
N ILE A 142 -21.67 4.96 -7.11
CA ILE A 142 -20.77 5.73 -7.98
C ILE A 142 -19.51 6.15 -7.22
N PHE A 143 -19.65 6.62 -5.98
CA PHE A 143 -18.53 7.06 -5.15
C PHE A 143 -17.57 5.91 -4.80
N VAL A 144 -18.09 4.71 -4.60
CA VAL A 144 -17.28 3.52 -4.32
C VAL A 144 -16.57 3.03 -5.58
N LEU A 145 -17.28 3.00 -6.70
CA LEU A 145 -16.72 2.64 -7.99
C LEU A 145 -15.63 3.62 -8.41
N SER A 146 -15.80 4.92 -8.18
CA SER A 146 -14.77 5.91 -8.51
C SER A 146 -13.49 5.71 -7.68
N GLY A 147 -13.61 5.41 -6.38
CA GLY A 147 -12.45 5.08 -5.54
C GLY A 147 -11.74 3.80 -5.98
N LEU A 148 -12.50 2.77 -6.36
CA LEU A 148 -11.92 1.54 -6.92
C LEU A 148 -11.19 1.81 -8.23
N ILE A 149 -11.83 2.50 -9.17
CA ILE A 149 -11.23 2.84 -10.47
C ILE A 149 -9.95 3.67 -10.25
N ALA A 150 -9.99 4.69 -9.39
CA ALA A 150 -8.83 5.51 -9.07
C ALA A 150 -7.68 4.68 -8.45
N SER A 151 -8.00 3.70 -7.59
CA SER A 151 -6.99 2.82 -6.99
C SER A 151 -6.24 1.97 -8.04
N PHE A 152 -6.92 1.52 -9.11
CA PHE A 152 -6.28 0.74 -10.17
C PHE A 152 -5.25 1.53 -10.98
N PHE A 153 -5.41 2.86 -11.11
CA PHE A 153 -4.41 3.71 -11.78
C PHE A 153 -3.20 4.02 -10.90
N ILE A 154 -3.31 3.79 -9.59
CA ILE A 154 -2.32 4.21 -8.60
C ILE A 154 -1.50 3.03 -8.09
N VAL A 155 -2.13 1.87 -7.99
CA VAL A 155 -1.54 0.61 -7.55
C VAL A 155 -0.82 -0.06 -8.71
N GLU A 156 0.41 -0.51 -8.45
CA GLU A 156 1.18 -1.33 -9.38
C GLU A 156 0.40 -2.59 -9.74
N SER A 157 0.49 -3.01 -11.00
CA SER A 157 -0.18 -4.25 -11.42
C SER A 157 0.36 -5.43 -10.60
N PRO A 158 -0.45 -6.48 -10.36
CA PRO A 158 0.02 -7.67 -9.63
C PRO A 158 1.29 -8.29 -10.24
N THR A 159 1.44 -8.19 -11.56
CA THR A 159 2.63 -8.64 -12.29
C THR A 159 3.86 -7.80 -11.97
N GLU A 160 3.75 -6.47 -11.99
CA GLU A 160 4.87 -5.58 -11.64
C GLU A 160 5.27 -5.74 -10.16
N ALA A 161 4.31 -5.84 -9.26
CA ALA A 161 4.58 -6.07 -7.84
C ALA A 161 5.30 -7.41 -7.59
N ARG A 162 4.96 -8.45 -8.37
CA ARG A 162 5.65 -9.74 -8.34
C ARG A 162 7.06 -9.62 -8.90
N ASN A 163 7.23 -8.98 -10.04
CA ASN A 163 8.53 -8.79 -10.70
C ASN A 163 9.48 -8.01 -9.80
N ARG A 164 9.02 -6.93 -9.16
CA ARG A 164 9.82 -6.18 -8.20
C ARG A 164 10.23 -7.02 -7.00
N LYS A 165 9.32 -7.84 -6.45
CA LYS A 165 9.65 -8.71 -5.31
C LYS A 165 10.72 -9.75 -5.67
N ILE A 166 10.72 -10.21 -6.92
CA ILE A 166 11.76 -11.10 -7.46
C ILE A 166 13.09 -10.33 -7.54
N ASP A 167 13.09 -9.12 -8.10
CA ASP A 167 14.31 -8.32 -8.21
C ASP A 167 14.85 -7.94 -6.82
N ASP A 168 14.00 -7.66 -5.83
CA ASP A 168 14.40 -7.42 -4.45
C ASP A 168 15.16 -8.63 -3.85
N MET A 169 14.80 -9.86 -4.22
CA MET A 169 15.55 -11.07 -3.82
C MET A 169 16.93 -11.11 -4.49
N ILE A 170 17.00 -10.79 -5.79
CA ILE A 170 18.27 -10.70 -6.53
C ILE A 170 19.18 -9.64 -5.91
N LEU A 171 18.65 -8.47 -5.56
CA LEU A 171 19.41 -7.40 -4.93
C LEU A 171 19.95 -7.80 -3.56
N GLN A 172 19.20 -8.59 -2.79
CA GLN A 172 19.68 -9.17 -1.54
C GLN A 172 20.82 -10.15 -1.79
N ASP A 173 20.67 -11.06 -2.76
CA ASP A 173 21.73 -12.01 -3.10
C ASP A 173 22.99 -11.30 -3.58
N PHE A 174 22.87 -10.29 -4.44
CA PHE A 174 23.99 -9.45 -4.90
C PHE A 174 24.69 -8.76 -3.73
N ASN A 175 23.94 -8.20 -2.78
CA ASN A 175 24.51 -7.57 -1.60
C ASN A 175 25.23 -8.56 -0.68
N ASN A 176 24.74 -9.79 -0.57
CA ASN A 176 25.39 -10.84 0.21
C ASN A 176 26.68 -11.33 -0.47
N ILE A 177 26.66 -11.47 -1.80
CA ILE A 177 27.85 -11.81 -2.60
C ILE A 177 28.88 -10.69 -2.50
N ASP A 178 28.46 -9.43 -2.58
CA ASP A 178 29.31 -8.26 -2.42
C ASP A 178 30.04 -8.29 -1.07
N TYR A 179 29.28 -8.49 0.01
CA TYR A 179 29.86 -8.63 1.34
C TYR A 179 30.89 -9.77 1.40
N ALA A 180 30.61 -10.91 0.76
CA ALA A 180 31.53 -12.04 0.67
C ALA A 180 32.80 -11.74 -0.12
N LEU A 181 32.69 -11.01 -1.22
CA LEU A 181 33.82 -10.60 -2.05
C LEU A 181 34.72 -9.63 -1.29
N GLN A 182 34.13 -8.68 -0.54
CA GLN A 182 34.88 -7.73 0.28
C GLN A 182 35.68 -8.46 1.38
N GLU A 183 35.05 -9.38 2.10
CA GLU A 183 35.72 -10.19 3.13
C GLU A 183 36.81 -11.10 2.54
N TYR A 184 36.56 -11.72 1.38
CA TYR A 184 37.55 -12.54 0.69
C TYR A 184 38.76 -11.71 0.27
N TYR A 185 38.53 -10.53 -0.31
CA TYR A 185 39.61 -9.63 -0.71
C TYR A 185 40.42 -9.14 0.49
N ASN A 186 39.75 -8.75 1.58
CA ASN A 186 40.42 -8.31 2.81
C ASN A 186 41.36 -9.40 3.38
N LYS A 187 41.01 -10.68 3.21
CA LYS A 187 41.81 -11.80 3.72
C LYS A 187 42.95 -12.21 2.79
N ASN A 188 42.73 -12.18 1.46
CA ASN A 188 43.64 -12.76 0.48
C ASN A 188 44.38 -11.70 -0.36
N GLU A 189 43.99 -10.42 -0.24
CA GLU A 189 44.48 -9.29 -1.05
C GLU A 189 44.24 -9.44 -2.57
N GLU A 190 43.39 -10.40 -2.96
CA GLU A 190 43.02 -10.70 -4.34
C GLU A 190 41.52 -11.03 -4.46
N LEU A 191 40.95 -10.76 -5.64
CA LEU A 191 39.58 -11.18 -5.96
C LEU A 191 39.54 -12.67 -6.31
N PRO A 192 38.51 -13.42 -5.89
CA PRO A 192 38.42 -14.85 -6.20
C PRO A 192 38.17 -15.08 -7.69
N GLU A 193 38.78 -16.11 -8.28
CA GLU A 193 38.55 -16.47 -9.69
C GLU A 193 37.10 -16.83 -10.00
N THR A 194 36.40 -17.43 -9.03
CA THR A 194 35.00 -17.84 -9.18
C THR A 194 34.19 -17.61 -7.91
N LEU A 195 32.87 -17.43 -8.04
CA LEU A 195 31.95 -17.34 -6.90
C LEU A 195 31.95 -18.61 -6.03
N ASN A 196 32.34 -19.76 -6.58
CA ASN A 196 32.43 -21.00 -5.80
C ASN A 196 33.49 -20.93 -4.69
N ASN A 197 34.54 -20.12 -4.86
CA ASN A 197 35.58 -19.92 -3.85
C ASN A 197 35.04 -19.18 -2.60
N LEU A 198 33.84 -18.57 -2.70
CA LEU A 198 33.16 -17.90 -1.58
C LEU A 198 32.36 -18.88 -0.71
N LYS A 199 32.11 -20.12 -1.18
CA LYS A 199 31.32 -21.11 -0.41
C LYS A 199 31.96 -21.46 0.93
N ASP A 200 33.29 -21.44 0.98
CA ASP A 200 34.06 -21.78 2.17
C ASP A 200 34.35 -20.56 3.07
N SER A 201 34.11 -19.32 2.59
CA SER A 201 34.51 -18.10 3.30
C SER A 201 33.46 -17.60 4.30
N ILE A 202 32.17 -17.92 4.12
CA ILE A 202 31.10 -17.43 5.00
C ILE A 202 30.39 -18.57 5.73
N ARG A 203 30.63 -18.67 7.04
CA ARG A 203 30.04 -19.70 7.91
C ARG A 203 28.63 -19.36 8.44
N TYR A 204 28.17 -18.11 8.26
CA TYR A 204 26.99 -17.56 8.97
C TYR A 204 25.78 -17.23 8.09
N PHE A 205 25.90 -17.26 6.76
CA PHE A 205 24.78 -17.00 5.85
C PHE A 205 24.90 -17.85 4.59
N SER A 206 23.77 -18.32 4.06
CA SER A 206 23.70 -19.13 2.84
C SER A 206 23.78 -18.23 1.59
N LEU A 207 24.91 -18.25 0.90
CA LEU A 207 25.04 -17.55 -0.38
C LEU A 207 24.23 -18.27 -1.47
N ASN A 208 23.32 -17.54 -2.11
CA ASN A 208 22.69 -17.98 -3.35
C ASN A 208 23.42 -17.34 -4.53
N PHE A 209 23.73 -18.16 -5.53
CA PHE A 209 24.42 -17.72 -6.73
C PHE A 209 23.57 -17.89 -7.98
N VAL A 210 22.26 -18.11 -7.84
CA VAL A 210 21.35 -18.42 -8.94
C VAL A 210 20.18 -17.46 -8.94
N ASN A 211 19.77 -17.04 -10.13
CA ASN A 211 18.60 -16.21 -10.30
C ASN A 211 17.32 -17.03 -10.01
N PRO A 212 16.40 -16.55 -9.15
CA PRO A 212 15.24 -17.30 -8.70
C PRO A 212 14.16 -17.53 -9.78
N VAL A 213 14.28 -16.89 -10.95
CA VAL A 213 13.31 -17.02 -12.06
C VAL A 213 13.74 -18.07 -13.08
N ASN A 214 14.94 -17.92 -13.62
CA ASN A 214 15.45 -18.77 -14.70
C ASN A 214 16.45 -19.83 -14.21
N ASN A 215 16.83 -19.79 -12.92
CA ASN A 215 17.77 -20.71 -12.29
C ASN A 215 19.16 -20.72 -12.96
N GLU A 216 19.50 -19.64 -13.66
CA GLU A 216 20.84 -19.40 -14.20
C GLU A 216 21.76 -18.85 -13.11
N GLU A 217 23.02 -19.28 -13.11
CA GLU A 217 24.02 -18.72 -12.20
C GLU A 217 24.28 -17.24 -12.50
N TYR A 218 24.52 -16.45 -11.46
CA TYR A 218 24.95 -15.07 -11.61
C TYR A 218 26.31 -15.00 -12.26
N VAL A 219 26.44 -14.13 -13.26
CA VAL A 219 27.71 -13.93 -13.94
C VAL A 219 28.56 -12.99 -13.11
N TYR A 220 29.74 -13.46 -12.72
CA TYR A 220 30.75 -12.70 -12.02
C TYR A 220 31.98 -12.56 -12.90
N GLU A 221 32.46 -11.34 -13.07
CA GLU A 221 33.68 -11.07 -13.84
C GLU A 221 34.53 -10.01 -13.16
N ILE A 222 35.84 -10.25 -13.12
CA ILE A 222 36.84 -9.28 -12.66
C ILE A 222 37.12 -8.32 -13.81
N VAL A 223 36.91 -7.02 -13.58
CA VAL A 223 37.11 -5.97 -14.60
C VAL A 223 38.26 -5.02 -14.25
N GLY A 224 38.92 -5.22 -13.11
CA GLY A 224 40.11 -4.51 -12.67
C GLY A 224 40.61 -5.04 -11.32
N GLU A 225 41.74 -4.50 -10.82
CA GLU A 225 42.40 -5.02 -9.60
C GLU A 225 41.51 -5.01 -8.35
N LYS A 226 40.72 -3.95 -8.18
CA LYS A 226 39.73 -3.79 -7.09
C LYS A 226 38.31 -3.62 -7.64
N LYS A 227 38.01 -4.18 -8.82
CA LYS A 227 36.73 -4.01 -9.50
C LYS A 227 36.19 -5.30 -10.08
N TYR A 228 34.90 -5.53 -9.89
CA TYR A 228 34.18 -6.64 -10.49
C TYR A 228 32.81 -6.19 -10.99
N ARG A 229 32.18 -7.02 -11.80
CA ARG A 229 30.78 -6.87 -12.17
C ARG A 229 29.96 -8.11 -11.85
N LEU A 230 28.73 -7.89 -11.44
CA LEU A 230 27.71 -8.93 -11.29
C LEU A 230 26.63 -8.71 -12.35
N CYS A 231 26.27 -9.76 -13.07
CA CYS A 231 25.25 -9.68 -14.10
C CYS A 231 24.16 -10.73 -13.91
N THR A 232 22.93 -10.31 -14.19
CA THR A 232 21.79 -11.22 -14.30
C THR A 232 20.63 -10.55 -15.04
N TYR A 233 19.55 -11.29 -15.23
CA TYR A 233 18.30 -10.78 -15.80
C TYR A 233 17.39 -10.22 -14.71
N PHE A 234 16.98 -8.96 -14.85
CA PHE A 234 16.01 -8.28 -13.98
C PHE A 234 14.64 -8.20 -14.63
N SER A 235 13.60 -8.47 -13.84
CA SER A 235 12.22 -8.52 -14.30
C SER A 235 11.56 -7.13 -14.38
N SER A 236 12.13 -6.14 -13.71
CA SER A 236 11.70 -4.74 -13.68
C SER A 236 12.92 -3.79 -13.68
N SER A 237 12.65 -2.49 -13.79
CA SER A 237 13.66 -1.44 -13.71
C SER A 237 13.52 -0.69 -12.39
N ASN A 238 14.63 -0.40 -11.72
CA ASN A 238 14.65 0.44 -10.52
C ASN A 238 15.19 1.86 -10.79
N ILE A 239 15.63 2.17 -12.02
CA ILE A 239 16.20 3.47 -12.40
C ILE A 239 15.24 4.63 -12.11
N LEU A 240 13.97 4.48 -12.52
CA LEU A 240 12.92 5.50 -12.41
C LEU A 240 12.08 5.38 -11.14
N LYS A 241 12.51 4.55 -10.18
CA LYS A 241 11.78 4.34 -8.94
C LYS A 241 11.83 5.63 -8.12
N GLU A 242 10.68 6.25 -7.87
CA GLU A 242 10.61 7.50 -7.09
C GLU A 242 11.17 7.35 -5.67
N ARG A 243 11.03 6.16 -5.09
CA ARG A 243 11.56 5.83 -3.76
C ARG A 243 12.54 4.67 -3.88
N LYS A 244 13.84 4.99 -3.88
CA LYS A 244 14.93 4.00 -3.89
C LYS A 244 15.32 3.62 -2.45
N SER A 245 15.43 2.33 -2.20
CA SER A 245 16.14 1.76 -1.06
C SER A 245 17.66 1.92 -1.27
N TYR A 246 18.45 1.79 -0.21
CA TYR A 246 19.91 1.69 -0.32
C TYR A 246 20.35 0.64 -1.37
N LEU A 247 19.66 -0.50 -1.38
CA LEU A 247 19.94 -1.55 -2.38
C LEU A 247 19.58 -1.11 -3.80
N ASP A 248 18.51 -0.33 -3.99
CA ASP A 248 18.13 0.18 -5.31
C ASP A 248 19.16 1.18 -5.85
N GLU A 249 19.72 2.02 -4.97
CA GLU A 249 20.74 3.01 -5.35
C GLU A 249 22.09 2.34 -5.65
N ARG A 250 22.48 1.35 -4.85
CA ARG A 250 23.74 0.61 -5.05
C ARG A 250 23.69 -0.26 -6.30
N TRP A 251 22.55 -0.89 -6.56
CA TRP A 251 22.36 -1.88 -7.63
C TRP A 251 21.36 -1.38 -8.67
N GLU A 252 21.65 -0.23 -9.25
CA GLU A 252 20.80 0.37 -10.27
C GLU A 252 20.81 -0.47 -11.57
N HIS A 253 19.62 -0.79 -12.09
CA HIS A 253 19.45 -1.64 -13.27
C HIS A 253 18.19 -1.30 -14.08
N SER A 254 18.26 -1.56 -15.39
CA SER A 254 17.10 -1.53 -16.27
C SER A 254 16.39 -2.89 -16.31
N GLN A 255 15.19 -2.96 -16.90
CA GLN A 255 14.54 -4.24 -17.15
C GLN A 255 15.34 -5.02 -18.21
N GLY A 256 15.64 -6.29 -17.95
CA GLY A 256 16.41 -7.15 -18.83
C GLY A 256 17.77 -7.55 -18.27
N TYR A 257 18.65 -8.04 -19.14
CA TYR A 257 20.01 -8.43 -18.75
C TYR A 257 20.88 -7.20 -18.48
N ASN A 258 21.37 -7.06 -17.25
CA ASN A 258 22.21 -5.94 -16.83
C ASN A 258 23.45 -6.47 -16.10
N CYS A 259 24.56 -5.75 -16.28
CA CYS A 259 25.81 -5.96 -15.56
C CYS A 259 26.12 -4.71 -14.73
N ILE A 260 26.29 -4.87 -13.43
CA ILE A 260 26.53 -3.76 -12.49
C ILE A 260 27.96 -3.87 -11.99
N GLU A 261 28.74 -2.81 -12.20
CA GLU A 261 30.14 -2.72 -11.75
C GLU A 261 30.23 -2.18 -10.32
N ILE A 262 31.04 -2.82 -9.49
CA ILE A 262 31.27 -2.45 -8.11
C ILE A 262 32.76 -2.42 -7.81
N ASN A 263 33.15 -1.47 -6.95
CA ASN A 263 34.51 -1.38 -6.43
C ASN A 263 34.61 -2.05 -5.05
N ILE A 264 35.75 -2.66 -4.76
CA ILE A 264 36.13 -3.07 -3.42
C ILE A 264 36.54 -1.81 -2.64
N TYR A 265 35.95 -1.59 -1.46
CA TYR A 265 36.11 -0.36 -0.69
C TYR A 265 37.05 -0.51 0.52
N TYR A 266 37.61 -1.70 0.74
CA TYR A 266 38.58 -1.92 1.80
C TYR A 266 39.98 -1.38 1.42
N GLU A 267 40.56 -0.60 2.34
CA GLU A 267 41.94 -0.12 2.31
C GLU A 267 42.92 -1.23 2.67
#